data_AF-A0A0B1YB38-F1
#
_entry.id   AF-A0A0B1YB38-F1
#
_cell.length_a   1.000
_cell.length_b   1.000
_cell.length_c   1.000
_cell.angle_alpha   90.00
_cell.angle_beta   90.00
_cell.angle_gamma   90.00
#
_symmetry.space_group_name_H-M   'P 1'
#
loop_
_entity.id
_entity.type
_entity.pdbx_description
1 polymer ?
#
loop_
_entity_poly.entity_id
_entity_poly.type
_entity_poly.pdbx_seq_one_letter_code
_entity_poly.pdbx_strand_id
1 'polypeptide(L)'
;MYSIDLGTLKLEFESARVMVPRDGVTYDWFNNDWIDTQQQIEIEQSDGSAMVTGLTGRFTQRGPYRVGIVTPRIDTEQGVIEYLQSKPPRSELATSEAVQAAVKSQDFHWGKLLSLDWTALGYAPGGTEYCLLPAGGPAISVDLLRLDWATVRVVAVR
;
A
#
# COMPACT_ATOMS: atom_id res chain seq x y z
N MET A 1 -16.78 -1.14 -8.11
CA MET A 1 -15.53 -0.51 -8.57
C MET A 1 -15.33 0.76 -7.76
N TYR A 2 -14.19 0.87 -7.10
CA TYR A 2 -13.78 2.03 -6.31
C TYR A 2 -12.82 2.89 -7.14
N SER A 3 -12.73 4.18 -6.80
CA SER A 3 -11.74 5.06 -7.41
C SER A 3 -11.21 6.10 -6.44
N ILE A 4 -9.93 6.45 -6.62
CA ILE A 4 -9.21 7.49 -5.88
C ILE A 4 -8.68 8.51 -6.88
N ASP A 5 -9.00 9.78 -6.67
CA ASP A 5 -8.52 10.89 -7.51
C ASP A 5 -7.27 11.50 -6.87
N LEU A 6 -6.18 11.55 -7.62
CA LEU A 6 -4.84 11.97 -7.20
C LEU A 6 -4.33 13.12 -8.08
N GLY A 7 -5.07 14.22 -8.09
CA GLY A 7 -4.79 15.35 -8.97
C GLY A 7 -5.00 14.99 -10.44
N THR A 8 -3.91 14.85 -11.21
CA THR A 8 -3.97 14.51 -12.64
C THR A 8 -4.02 13.01 -12.91
N LEU A 9 -3.99 12.17 -11.87
CA LEU A 9 -4.16 10.73 -11.97
C LEU A 9 -5.41 10.27 -11.25
N LYS A 10 -6.00 9.18 -11.72
CA LYS A 10 -7.06 8.45 -11.03
C LYS A 10 -6.69 6.97 -10.96
N LEU A 11 -6.82 6.41 -9.77
CA LEU A 11 -6.59 5.00 -9.46
C LEU A 11 -7.95 4.30 -9.34
N GLU A 12 -8.22 3.33 -10.19
CA GLU A 12 -9.46 2.52 -10.17
C GLU A 12 -9.13 1.07 -9.80
N PHE A 13 -9.99 0.43 -9.00
CA PHE A 13 -9.82 -0.95 -8.57
C PHE A 13 -11.15 -1.60 -8.23
N GLU A 14 -11.27 -2.92 -8.39
CA GLU A 14 -12.51 -3.63 -8.09
C GLU A 14 -12.67 -3.93 -6.60
N SER A 15 -11.58 -4.36 -5.95
CA SER A 15 -11.55 -4.71 -4.54
C SER A 15 -10.22 -4.35 -3.88
N ALA A 16 -10.25 -4.20 -2.55
CA ALA A 16 -9.06 -4.02 -1.71
C ALA A 16 -9.09 -5.02 -0.55
N ARG A 17 -7.92 -5.53 -0.19
CA ARG A 17 -7.64 -6.37 0.98
C ARG A 17 -6.71 -5.58 1.93
N VAL A 18 -6.95 -5.65 3.22
CA VAL A 18 -6.01 -5.12 4.21
C VAL A 18 -5.19 -6.31 4.70
N MET A 19 -3.86 -6.27 4.51
CA MET A 19 -3.00 -7.31 5.08
C MET A 19 -2.60 -6.94 6.51
N VAL A 20 -2.77 -7.89 7.41
CA VAL A 20 -2.43 -7.74 8.82
C VAL A 20 -1.29 -8.68 9.17
N PRO A 21 -0.27 -8.22 9.90
CA PRO A 21 0.82 -9.07 10.35
C PRO A 21 0.38 -10.12 11.38
N ARG A 22 1.01 -11.29 11.31
CA ARG A 22 0.94 -12.34 12.34
C ARG A 22 2.00 -12.08 13.40
N ASP A 23 1.60 -11.70 14.61
CA ASP A 23 2.54 -11.48 15.73
C ASP A 23 2.14 -12.20 17.03
N GLY A 24 1.23 -13.18 16.95
CA GLY A 24 0.86 -14.01 18.09
C GLY A 24 0.01 -13.31 19.15
N VAL A 25 -0.37 -12.04 18.94
CA VAL A 25 -1.39 -11.37 19.73
C VAL A 25 -2.76 -11.78 19.19
N THR A 26 -3.64 -12.29 20.06
CA THR A 26 -5.07 -12.41 19.72
C THR A 26 -5.61 -10.99 19.60
N TYR A 27 -5.63 -10.48 18.38
CA TYR A 27 -6.41 -9.29 18.09
C TYR A 27 -7.88 -9.70 18.08
N ASP A 28 -8.76 -8.96 18.73
CA ASP A 28 -10.19 -9.34 18.86
C ASP A 28 -10.94 -9.43 17.51
N TRP A 29 -10.29 -9.03 16.42
CA TRP A 29 -10.74 -9.08 15.02
C TRP A 29 -9.95 -10.09 14.16
N PHE A 30 -8.93 -10.74 14.73
CA PHE A 30 -8.16 -11.81 14.12
C PHE A 30 -8.90 -13.12 14.29
N ASN A 31 -9.58 -13.52 13.22
CA ASN A 31 -10.02 -14.89 13.06
C ASN A 31 -9.46 -15.39 11.71
N ASN A 32 -8.84 -16.57 11.72
CA ASN A 32 -8.37 -17.28 10.53
C ASN A 32 -9.47 -17.44 9.46
N ASP A 33 -10.75 -17.32 9.84
CA ASP A 33 -11.90 -17.39 8.96
C ASP A 33 -12.07 -16.18 8.02
N TRP A 34 -11.28 -15.09 8.17
CA TRP A 34 -11.54 -13.81 7.48
C TRP A 34 -10.44 -13.36 6.50
N ILE A 35 -9.38 -14.15 6.32
CA ILE A 35 -8.25 -13.86 5.42
C ILE A 35 -8.68 -13.72 3.93
N ASP A 36 -9.81 -14.33 3.59
CA ASP A 36 -10.43 -14.28 2.26
C ASP A 36 -11.78 -13.55 2.24
N THR A 37 -12.17 -12.88 3.34
CA THR A 37 -13.45 -12.19 3.44
C THR A 37 -13.33 -10.76 2.91
N GLN A 38 -14.01 -10.50 1.81
CA GLN A 38 -14.16 -9.17 1.22
C GLN A 38 -14.73 -8.19 2.26
N GLN A 39 -14.07 -7.04 2.41
CA GLN A 39 -14.50 -5.98 3.33
C GLN A 39 -15.09 -4.82 2.54
N GLN A 40 -16.11 -4.17 3.11
CA GLN A 40 -16.55 -2.87 2.63
C GLN A 40 -15.56 -1.82 3.10
N ILE A 41 -15.26 -0.86 2.23
CA ILE A 41 -14.39 0.27 2.52
C ILE A 41 -15.13 1.57 2.28
N GLU A 42 -14.75 2.60 3.02
CA GLU A 42 -15.06 4.00 2.79
C GLU A 42 -13.81 4.72 2.31
N ILE A 43 -13.98 5.65 1.38
CA ILE A 43 -12.89 6.42 0.78
C ILE A 43 -13.24 7.90 0.93
N GLU A 44 -12.44 8.62 1.70
CA GLU A 44 -12.51 10.08 1.81
C GLU A 44 -11.41 10.70 0.94
N GLN A 45 -11.80 11.47 -0.07
CA GLN A 45 -10.86 12.14 -0.98
C GLN A 45 -10.31 13.41 -0.33
N SER A 46 -9.05 13.73 -0.61
CA SER A 46 -8.37 14.97 -0.26
C SER A 46 -7.59 15.48 -1.48
N ASP A 47 -7.04 16.70 -1.40
CA ASP A 47 -6.21 17.20 -2.50
C ASP A 47 -4.95 16.32 -2.66
N GLY A 48 -4.83 15.68 -3.83
CA GLY A 48 -3.70 14.80 -4.18
C GLY A 48 -3.55 13.51 -3.36
N SER A 49 -4.53 13.15 -2.53
CA SER A 49 -4.49 11.94 -1.70
C SER A 49 -5.90 11.47 -1.32
N ALA A 50 -6.02 10.22 -0.88
CA ALA A 50 -7.25 9.72 -0.29
C ALA A 50 -6.98 8.90 0.95
N MET A 51 -8.02 8.79 1.75
CA MET A 51 -8.03 8.17 3.05
C MET A 51 -9.00 6.99 2.98
N VAL A 52 -8.49 5.77 3.16
CA VAL A 52 -9.26 4.53 3.01
C VAL A 52 -9.49 3.90 4.38
N THR A 53 -10.76 3.65 4.71
CA THR A 53 -11.20 3.11 6.00
C THR A 53 -12.01 1.83 5.79
N GLY A 54 -11.74 0.78 6.56
CA GLY A 54 -12.57 -0.44 6.57
C GLY A 54 -13.86 -0.26 7.38
N LEU A 55 -15.00 -0.68 6.85
CA LEU A 55 -16.33 -0.48 7.46
C LEU A 55 -16.81 -1.66 8.32
N THR A 56 -16.20 -2.84 8.19
CA THR A 56 -16.58 -4.02 8.98
C THR A 56 -15.64 -4.22 10.16
N GLY A 57 -16.16 -4.05 11.38
CA GLY A 57 -15.46 -4.43 12.62
C GLY A 57 -15.78 -3.50 13.79
N ARG A 58 -16.22 -4.07 14.92
CA ARG A 58 -16.48 -3.37 16.20
C ARG A 58 -15.19 -2.98 16.96
N PHE A 59 -14.04 -2.92 16.32
CA PHE A 59 -12.76 -2.77 16.99
C PHE A 59 -12.05 -1.49 16.57
N THR A 60 -11.29 -0.93 17.51
CA THR A 60 -10.56 0.34 17.44
C THR A 60 -9.75 0.44 16.15
N GLN A 61 -10.29 1.21 15.20
CA GLN A 61 -9.67 1.51 13.91
C GLN A 61 -8.21 1.92 14.12
N ARG A 62 -7.25 1.19 13.54
CA ARG A 62 -5.87 1.69 13.38
C ARG A 62 -5.81 2.62 12.19
N GLY A 63 -6.50 3.74 12.35
CA GLY A 63 -6.46 4.88 11.45
C GLY A 63 -6.82 4.54 10.01
N PRO A 64 -6.81 5.57 9.16
CA PRO A 64 -7.07 5.37 7.75
C PRO A 64 -5.78 5.16 6.97
N TYR A 65 -5.84 4.32 5.93
CA TYR A 65 -4.73 4.13 5.00
C TYR A 65 -4.67 5.30 4.03
N ARG A 66 -3.51 5.98 3.97
CA ARG A 66 -3.31 7.09 3.05
C ARG A 66 -2.79 6.58 1.70
N VAL A 67 -3.58 6.81 0.66
CA VAL A 67 -3.18 6.63 -0.73
C VAL A 67 -2.81 7.99 -1.30
N GLY A 68 -1.68 8.11 -2.00
CA GLY A 68 -1.26 9.39 -2.55
C GLY A 68 -0.05 9.33 -3.46
N ILE A 69 0.14 10.37 -4.27
CA ILE A 69 1.36 10.54 -5.06
C ILE A 69 2.55 10.72 -4.11
N VAL A 70 3.62 9.96 -4.36
CA VAL A 70 4.87 10.12 -3.61
C VAL A 70 5.48 11.49 -3.93
N THR A 71 5.84 12.23 -2.88
CA THR A 71 6.47 13.55 -2.97
C THR A 71 7.87 13.50 -2.34
N PRO A 72 8.94 13.96 -3.02
CA PRO A 72 8.96 14.53 -4.38
C PRO A 72 8.52 13.54 -5.45
N ARG A 73 8.19 14.04 -6.65
CA ARG A 73 7.69 13.21 -7.75
C ARG A 73 8.75 12.18 -8.17
N ILE A 74 8.39 10.91 -8.11
CA ILE A 74 9.26 9.78 -8.48
C ILE A 74 8.65 9.04 -9.65
N ASP A 75 9.43 8.74 -10.67
CA ASP A 75 9.01 8.07 -11.92
C ASP A 75 9.89 6.87 -12.29
N THR A 76 10.80 6.47 -11.40
CA THR A 76 11.69 5.31 -11.60
C THR A 76 11.58 4.32 -10.45
N GLU A 77 11.84 3.05 -10.75
CA GLU A 77 11.85 1.97 -9.76
C GLU A 77 12.92 2.20 -8.69
N GLN A 78 14.12 2.60 -9.10
CA GLN A 78 15.21 2.95 -8.20
C GLN A 78 14.83 4.12 -7.27
N GLY A 79 14.17 5.15 -7.79
CA GLY A 79 13.67 6.24 -6.96
C GLY A 79 12.64 5.78 -5.92
N VAL A 80 11.78 4.81 -6.25
CA VAL A 80 10.83 4.25 -5.27
C VAL A 80 11.56 3.46 -4.19
N ILE A 81 12.60 2.71 -4.54
CA ILE A 81 13.45 2.00 -3.57
C ILE A 81 14.11 3.00 -2.62
N GLU A 82 14.70 4.07 -3.15
CA GLU A 82 15.32 5.15 -2.36
C GLU A 82 14.30 5.84 -1.44
N TYR A 83 13.08 6.06 -1.93
CA TYR A 83 11.98 6.57 -1.11
C TYR A 83 11.66 5.63 0.07
N LEU A 84 11.56 4.33 -0.17
CA LEU A 84 11.31 3.35 0.90
C LEU A 84 12.47 3.30 1.90
N GLN A 85 13.71 3.40 1.44
CA GLN A 85 14.91 3.48 2.28
C GLN A 85 15.00 4.77 3.10
N SER A 86 14.46 5.88 2.57
CA SER A 86 14.48 7.19 3.26
C SER A 86 13.56 7.26 4.47
N LYS A 87 12.63 6.31 4.60
CA LYS A 87 11.69 6.27 5.73
C LYS A 87 12.42 5.96 7.03
N PRO A 88 11.93 6.47 8.17
CA PRO A 88 12.50 6.14 9.47
C PRO A 88 12.58 4.62 9.64
N PRO A 89 13.74 4.08 10.08
CA PRO A 89 13.90 2.65 10.27
C PRO A 89 12.90 2.16 11.31
N ARG A 90 12.13 1.14 10.93
CA ARG A 90 11.13 0.52 11.82
C ARG A 90 11.71 -0.61 12.68
N SER A 91 12.92 -1.07 12.34
CA SER A 91 13.62 -2.19 12.96
C SER A 91 15.13 -1.98 12.84
N GLU A 92 15.91 -2.52 13.77
CA GLU A 92 17.39 -2.53 13.68
C GLU A 92 17.90 -3.33 12.46
N LEU A 93 17.10 -4.27 11.97
CA LEU A 93 17.39 -5.05 10.76
C LEU A 93 17.03 -4.30 9.47
N ALA A 94 16.33 -3.17 9.54
CA ALA A 94 15.94 -2.36 8.38
C ALA A 94 17.07 -1.40 7.96
N THR A 95 18.27 -1.96 7.70
CA THR A 95 19.36 -1.20 7.08
C THR A 95 18.99 -0.84 5.64
N SER A 96 19.63 0.19 5.06
CA SER A 96 19.38 0.58 3.67
C SER A 96 19.56 -0.59 2.68
N GLU A 97 20.61 -1.39 2.86
CA GLU A 97 20.90 -2.58 2.06
C GLU A 97 19.86 -3.68 2.26
N ALA A 98 19.43 -3.93 3.51
CA ALA A 98 18.41 -4.92 3.81
C ALA A 98 17.04 -4.53 3.23
N VAL A 99 16.68 -3.24 3.30
CA VAL A 99 15.47 -2.70 2.67
C VAL A 99 15.53 -2.90 1.17
N GLN A 100 16.63 -2.54 0.51
CA GLN A 100 16.79 -2.75 -0.94
C GLN A 100 16.62 -4.22 -1.33
N ALA A 101 17.26 -5.13 -0.59
CA ALA A 101 17.17 -6.56 -0.84
C ALA A 101 15.76 -7.14 -0.58
N ALA A 102 14.99 -6.51 0.31
CA ALA A 102 13.62 -6.94 0.65
C ALA A 102 12.55 -6.38 -0.29
N VAL A 103 12.85 -5.32 -1.08
CA VAL A 103 11.92 -4.81 -2.08
C VAL A 103 11.78 -5.82 -3.22
N LYS A 104 10.54 -6.22 -3.50
CA LYS A 104 10.17 -7.02 -4.67
C LYS A 104 9.46 -6.14 -5.67
N SER A 105 9.69 -6.42 -6.94
CA SER A 105 9.10 -5.71 -8.08
C SER A 105 8.36 -6.70 -8.97
N GLN A 106 7.17 -6.33 -9.42
CA GLN A 106 6.34 -7.14 -10.31
C GLN A 106 5.72 -6.27 -11.40
N ASP A 107 5.81 -6.71 -12.66
CA ASP A 107 5.20 -6.01 -13.80
C ASP A 107 3.69 -6.30 -13.92
N PHE A 108 2.94 -5.27 -14.29
CA PHE A 108 1.51 -5.28 -14.57
C PHE A 108 1.21 -4.45 -15.83
N HIS A 109 0.00 -4.61 -16.38
CA HIS A 109 -0.42 -3.88 -17.59
C HIS A 109 -0.44 -2.35 -17.40
N TRP A 110 -0.59 -1.86 -16.17
CA TRP A 110 -0.60 -0.43 -15.83
C TRP A 110 0.79 0.12 -15.43
N GLY A 111 1.80 -0.73 -15.22
CA GLY A 111 3.11 -0.33 -14.70
C GLY A 111 3.76 -1.41 -13.82
N LYS A 112 4.44 -1.01 -12.75
CA LYS A 112 5.10 -1.92 -11.80
C LYS A 112 4.50 -1.79 -10.40
N LEU A 113 4.39 -2.92 -9.70
CA LEU A 113 4.13 -2.97 -8.26
C LEU A 113 5.44 -3.22 -7.54
N LEU A 114 5.81 -2.31 -6.64
CA LEU A 114 6.88 -2.53 -5.68
C LEU A 114 6.27 -2.89 -4.32
N SER A 115 6.83 -3.89 -3.65
CA SER A 115 6.37 -4.35 -2.34
C SER A 115 7.54 -4.56 -1.38
N LEU A 116 7.45 -4.05 -0.16
CA LEU A 116 8.44 -4.21 0.91
C LEU A 116 7.82 -4.95 2.09
N ASP A 117 8.33 -6.15 2.38
CA ASP A 117 7.87 -6.93 3.54
C ASP A 117 8.64 -6.56 4.81
N TRP A 118 8.04 -5.69 5.62
CA TRP A 118 8.59 -5.28 6.91
C TRP A 118 8.71 -6.43 7.90
N THR A 119 7.91 -7.49 7.75
CA THR A 119 7.99 -8.70 8.60
C THR A 119 9.31 -9.43 8.37
N ALA A 120 9.75 -9.51 7.11
CA ALA A 120 11.04 -10.11 6.76
C ALA A 120 12.22 -9.29 7.30
N LEU A 121 12.01 -8.00 7.59
CA LEU A 121 12.96 -7.11 8.24
C LEU A 121 12.79 -7.07 9.78
N GLY A 122 12.09 -8.04 10.35
CA GLY A 122 11.92 -8.18 11.81
C GLY A 122 11.12 -7.07 12.49
N TYR A 123 10.35 -6.28 11.74
CA TYR A 123 9.43 -5.31 12.32
C TYR A 123 8.15 -6.02 12.78
N ALA A 124 7.72 -5.74 14.02
CA ALA A 124 6.48 -6.25 14.60
C ALA A 124 5.69 -5.10 15.28
N PRO A 125 4.38 -4.93 15.02
CA PRO A 125 3.59 -5.67 14.02
C PRO A 125 4.04 -5.32 12.59
N GLY A 126 4.41 -6.33 11.80
CA GLY A 126 4.98 -6.20 10.44
C GLY A 126 3.94 -5.85 9.36
N GLY A 127 4.25 -6.15 8.11
CA GLY A 127 3.31 -5.94 6.99
C GLY A 127 4.02 -5.68 5.68
N THR A 128 3.30 -5.79 4.57
CA THR A 128 3.85 -5.45 3.26
C THR A 128 3.38 -4.07 2.85
N GLU A 129 4.33 -3.18 2.65
CA GLU A 129 4.10 -1.85 2.11
C GLU A 129 4.18 -1.89 0.60
N TYR A 130 3.28 -1.18 -0.07
CA TYR A 130 3.13 -1.20 -1.51
C TYR A 130 3.25 0.19 -2.13
N CYS A 131 3.96 0.24 -3.25
CA CYS A 131 4.05 1.40 -4.12
C CYS A 131 3.76 0.98 -5.56
N LEU A 132 2.87 1.72 -6.23
CA LEU A 132 2.59 1.54 -7.65
C LEU A 132 3.47 2.52 -8.43
N LEU A 133 4.11 2.05 -9.49
CA LEU A 133 4.86 2.86 -10.44
C LEU A 133 4.21 2.75 -11.83
N PRO A 134 3.29 3.66 -12.19
CA PRO A 134 2.61 3.64 -13.48
C PRO A 134 3.57 3.90 -14.65
N ALA A 135 3.35 3.29 -15.81
CA ALA A 135 4.26 3.38 -16.97
C ALA A 135 4.43 4.80 -17.58
N GLY A 136 3.64 5.78 -17.15
CA GLY A 136 3.73 7.19 -17.60
C GLY A 136 3.32 8.19 -16.52
N GLY A 137 3.38 7.79 -15.25
CA GLY A 137 2.90 8.59 -14.13
C GLY A 137 3.84 8.51 -12.93
N PRO A 138 3.69 9.42 -11.97
CA PRO A 138 4.44 9.33 -10.72
C PRO A 138 4.05 8.11 -9.89
N ALA A 139 4.98 7.69 -9.04
CA ALA A 139 4.77 6.66 -8.05
C ALA A 139 3.64 7.05 -7.09
N ILE A 140 2.81 6.07 -6.77
CA ILE A 140 1.68 6.18 -5.84
C ILE A 140 1.98 5.26 -4.65
N SER A 141 2.06 5.84 -3.45
CA SER A 141 2.08 5.06 -2.22
C SER A 141 0.66 4.65 -1.89
N VAL A 142 0.43 3.36 -1.67
CA VAL A 142 -0.81 2.85 -1.06
C VAL A 142 -0.55 2.30 0.35
N ASP A 143 0.65 2.53 0.88
CA ASP A 143 1.07 2.07 2.21
C ASP A 143 0.83 0.55 2.36
N LEU A 144 0.31 0.10 3.49
CA LEU A 144 -0.02 -1.32 3.73
C LEU A 144 -1.33 -1.79 3.08
N LEU A 145 -2.00 -0.95 2.27
CA LEU A 145 -3.23 -1.32 1.58
C LEU A 145 -2.92 -2.25 0.40
N ARG A 146 -3.42 -3.49 0.44
CA ARG A 146 -3.25 -4.45 -0.65
C ARG A 146 -4.45 -4.40 -1.59
N LEU A 147 -4.30 -3.90 -2.81
CA LEU A 147 -5.39 -3.94 -3.79
C LEU A 147 -5.43 -5.30 -4.50
N ASP A 148 -6.53 -5.60 -5.17
CA ASP A 148 -6.53 -6.65 -6.19
C ASP A 148 -5.78 -6.16 -7.43
N TRP A 149 -4.46 -6.41 -7.45
CA TRP A 149 -3.52 -5.89 -8.44
C TRP A 149 -3.89 -6.23 -9.89
N ALA A 150 -4.61 -7.33 -10.13
CA ALA A 150 -5.07 -7.72 -11.45
C ALA A 150 -6.16 -6.78 -11.99
N THR A 151 -6.92 -6.14 -11.10
CA THR A 151 -8.05 -5.25 -11.42
C THR A 151 -7.67 -3.77 -11.39
N VAL A 152 -6.48 -3.44 -10.86
CA VAL A 152 -6.00 -2.06 -10.77
C VAL A 152 -5.87 -1.45 -12.15
N ARG A 153 -6.34 -0.21 -12.29
CA ARG A 153 -6.13 0.65 -13.45
C ARG A 153 -5.66 2.02 -12.98
N VAL A 154 -4.69 2.59 -13.70
CA VAL A 154 -4.23 3.96 -13.48
C VAL A 154 -4.52 4.76 -14.74
N VAL A 155 -5.33 5.80 -14.62
CA VAL A 155 -5.74 6.64 -15.75
C VAL A 155 -5.33 8.09 -15.51
N ALA A 156 -4.97 8.80 -16.59
CA ALA A 156 -4.77 10.23 -16.54
C ALA A 156 -6.13 10.95 -16.56
N VAL A 157 -6.31 11.92 -15.67
CA VAL A 157 -7.47 12.81 -15.65
C VAL A 157 -7.22 13.93 -16.66
N ARG A 158 -8.14 14.06 -17.63
CA ARG A 158 -8.10 15.10 -18.68
C ARG A 158 -8.63 16.43 -18.16
#